data_AF-A0ABD7C4I5-F1
#
_entry.id   AF-A0ABD7C4I5-F1
#
_cell.length_a   1.000
_cell.length_b   1.000
_cell.length_c   1.000
_cell.angle_alpha   90.00
_cell.angle_beta   90.00
_cell.angle_gamma   90.00
#
_symmetry.space_group_name_H-M   'P 1'
#
loop_
_entity.id
_entity.type
_entity.pdbx_description
1 polymer ?
#
loop_
_entity_poly.entity_id
_entity_poly.type
_entity_poly.pdbx_seq_one_letter_code
_entity_poly.pdbx_strand_id
1 'polypeptide(L)'
;MDRPNLARRIPSWFNLEAYDRLSSLSANGWLYLLADLRMLLDEQENYYLDEFERGLDLEALEATFVRFQDGEHAKWVEWKKEDYLDSPDVYSFGSVQSLSNSVVAHMSSRLEKIPSGAELMERVRRIADLEDKRDFKGAHDAEEDIQHLEEFGRTPFFVSLRGAADLVESGENLPRDRTLSVNLRAPDDILRKDFDRWLQAMRSLQDQQAAKRIFTESDFKRWIRNGYVPLLVLSKWKELTGAKITYGDLCEAAFPRMRRVEVDDVRKTLLPNARAWATLETIDALAAQAASEEQKSRRDAEE
;
A
#
# COMPACT_ATOMS: atom_id res chain seq x y z
N MET A 1 -15.28 29.27 21.31
CA MET A 1 -15.02 28.00 22.03
C MET A 1 -13.77 28.19 22.85
N ASP A 2 -13.87 28.02 24.17
CA ASP A 2 -12.70 28.03 25.05
C ASP A 2 -11.91 26.74 24.85
N ARG A 3 -10.63 26.88 24.48
CA ARG A 3 -9.71 25.74 24.36
C ARG A 3 -9.53 25.10 25.74
N PRO A 4 -9.50 23.76 25.85
CA PRO A 4 -9.31 23.10 27.14
C PRO A 4 -8.02 23.58 27.81
N ASN A 5 -8.10 23.86 29.11
CA ASN A 5 -6.96 24.27 29.92
C ASN A 5 -6.04 23.06 30.17
N LEU A 6 -5.23 22.74 29.17
CA LEU A 6 -4.17 21.73 29.25
C LEU A 6 -3.03 22.25 30.12
N ALA A 7 -3.21 22.21 31.44
CA ALA A 7 -2.20 22.64 32.43
C ALA A 7 -0.91 21.80 32.34
N ARG A 8 -0.97 20.61 31.75
CA ARG A 8 0.19 19.78 31.40
C ARG A 8 0.46 19.88 29.90
N ARG A 9 1.75 20.04 29.54
CA ARG A 9 2.18 20.06 28.13
C ARG A 9 2.01 18.69 27.48
N ILE A 10 2.35 17.61 28.19
CA ILE A 10 2.12 16.22 27.79
C ILE A 10 0.77 15.74 28.35
N PRO A 11 -0.07 15.05 27.56
CA PRO A 11 -1.36 14.56 28.03
C PRO A 11 -1.23 13.50 29.13
N SER A 12 -2.18 13.45 30.06
CA SER A 12 -2.14 12.50 31.20
C SER A 12 -2.29 11.03 30.79
N TRP A 13 -2.92 10.76 29.65
CA TRP A 13 -3.07 9.41 29.11
C TRP A 13 -1.79 8.86 28.47
N PHE A 14 -0.81 9.72 28.16
CA PHE A 14 0.40 9.29 27.48
C PHE A 14 1.32 8.54 28.45
N ASN A 15 1.65 7.29 28.11
CA ASN A 15 2.50 6.41 28.87
C ASN A 15 3.54 5.74 27.95
N LEU A 16 4.80 6.18 28.04
CA LEU A 16 5.87 5.63 27.21
C LEU A 16 6.06 4.11 27.42
N GLU A 17 5.89 3.61 28.64
CA GLU A 17 6.10 2.18 28.95
C GLU A 17 5.04 1.28 28.31
N ALA A 18 3.84 1.80 28.02
CA ALA A 18 2.81 1.02 27.34
C ALA A 18 3.25 0.58 25.93
N TYR A 19 4.10 1.38 25.28
CA TYR A 19 4.65 1.06 23.96
C TYR A 19 5.64 -0.12 23.95
N ASP A 20 6.08 -0.62 25.10
CA ASP A 20 6.89 -1.85 25.16
C ASP A 20 6.13 -3.06 24.59
N ARG A 21 4.79 -3.04 24.64
CA ARG A 21 3.93 -4.07 24.04
C ARG A 21 4.11 -4.19 22.53
N LEU A 22 4.49 -3.10 21.85
CA LEU A 22 4.75 -3.10 20.41
C LEU A 22 5.88 -4.06 20.02
N SER A 23 6.77 -4.41 20.96
CA SER A 23 7.87 -5.34 20.72
C SER A 23 7.42 -6.77 20.41
N SER A 24 6.21 -7.14 20.82
CA SER A 24 5.62 -8.46 20.56
C SER A 24 4.83 -8.54 19.25
N LEU A 25 4.65 -7.43 18.54
CA LEU A 25 3.85 -7.42 17.31
C LEU A 25 4.58 -8.15 16.18
N SER A 26 3.87 -9.08 15.54
CA SER A 26 4.25 -9.67 14.25
C SER A 26 4.06 -8.66 13.11
N ALA A 27 4.41 -9.03 11.88
CA ALA A 27 4.11 -8.21 10.70
C ALA A 27 2.61 -7.87 10.60
N ASN A 28 1.75 -8.82 10.95
CA ASN A 28 0.30 -8.61 11.00
C ASN A 28 -0.13 -7.62 12.10
N GLY A 29 0.52 -7.67 13.27
CA GLY A 29 0.28 -6.69 14.34
C GLY A 29 0.71 -5.27 13.93
N TRP A 30 1.87 -5.14 13.30
CA TRP A 30 2.36 -3.88 12.76
C TRP A 30 1.50 -3.34 11.61
N LEU A 31 0.94 -4.22 10.76
CA LEU A 31 -0.01 -3.85 9.72
C LEU A 31 -1.22 -3.11 10.31
N TYR A 32 -1.87 -3.71 11.30
CA TYR A 32 -3.06 -3.12 11.91
C TYR A 32 -2.73 -1.80 12.61
N LEU A 33 -1.61 -1.75 13.34
CA LEU A 33 -1.14 -0.53 13.99
C LEU A 33 -0.97 0.60 12.99
N LEU A 34 -0.22 0.34 11.92
CA LEU A 34 0.16 1.38 10.98
C LEU A 34 -1.03 1.86 10.15
N ALA A 35 -1.97 0.98 9.84
CA ALA A 35 -3.19 1.33 9.14
C ALA A 35 -4.14 2.18 10.01
N ASP A 36 -4.36 1.81 11.28
CA ASP A 36 -5.10 2.65 12.25
C ASP A 36 -4.42 4.01 12.39
N LEU A 37 -3.08 4.03 12.50
CA LEU A 37 -2.31 5.26 12.66
C LEU A 37 -2.38 6.11 11.39
N ARG A 38 -2.34 5.49 10.21
CA ARG A 38 -2.45 6.17 8.93
C ARG A 38 -3.82 6.80 8.75
N MET A 39 -4.92 6.14 9.13
CA MET A 39 -6.25 6.75 9.12
C MET A 39 -6.29 8.01 9.98
N LEU A 40 -5.66 7.97 11.15
CA LEU A 40 -5.55 9.14 12.02
C LEU A 40 -4.66 10.23 11.40
N LEU A 41 -3.58 9.85 10.72
CA LEU A 41 -2.63 10.79 10.11
C LEU A 41 -3.11 11.37 8.77
N ASP A 42 -4.01 10.70 8.05
CA ASP A 42 -4.48 11.14 6.74
C ASP A 42 -5.34 12.40 6.83
N GLU A 43 -4.96 13.41 6.05
CA GLU A 43 -5.65 14.70 5.88
C GLU A 43 -6.97 14.53 5.08
N GLN A 44 -7.71 13.43 5.23
CA GLN A 44 -9.15 13.44 4.99
C GLN A 44 -9.80 14.03 6.25
N GLU A 45 -9.65 15.35 6.37
CA GLU A 45 -10.34 16.21 7.33
C GLU A 45 -11.79 15.72 7.58
N ASN A 46 -12.50 15.23 6.56
CA ASN A 46 -13.92 14.95 6.62
C ASN A 46 -14.40 13.70 7.40
N TYR A 47 -13.62 12.62 7.57
CA TYR A 47 -14.19 11.41 8.20
C TYR A 47 -14.26 11.51 9.73
N TYR A 48 -13.27 12.17 10.33
CA TYR A 48 -13.26 12.46 11.76
C TYR A 48 -13.87 13.83 12.07
N LEU A 49 -13.74 14.84 11.20
CA LEU A 49 -14.34 16.16 11.48
C LEU A 49 -15.87 16.16 11.44
N ASP A 50 -16.56 15.30 10.68
CA ASP A 50 -18.03 15.30 10.64
C ASP A 50 -18.67 14.75 11.95
N GLU A 51 -17.92 13.97 12.73
CA GLU A 51 -18.25 13.64 14.13
C GLU A 51 -17.71 14.69 15.12
N PHE A 52 -16.52 15.27 14.87
CA PHE A 52 -15.93 16.29 15.75
C PHE A 52 -16.61 17.68 15.68
N GLU A 53 -17.23 18.05 14.56
CA GLU A 53 -18.05 19.27 14.44
C GLU A 53 -19.35 19.20 15.26
N ARG A 54 -19.74 18.01 15.72
CA ARG A 54 -20.87 17.80 16.65
C ARG A 54 -20.49 17.89 18.13
N GLY A 55 -19.21 18.12 18.44
CA GLY A 55 -18.68 18.24 19.79
C GLY A 55 -17.55 17.24 20.02
N LEU A 56 -16.32 17.74 20.09
CA LEU A 56 -15.13 16.96 20.47
C LEU A 56 -15.34 16.30 21.84
N ASP A 57 -15.68 15.02 21.84
CA ASP A 57 -15.56 14.19 23.04
C ASP A 57 -14.07 13.87 23.25
N LEU A 58 -13.46 14.62 24.16
CA LEU A 58 -12.06 14.45 24.51
C LEU A 58 -11.81 13.03 25.05
N GLU A 59 -12.76 12.42 25.75
CA GLU A 59 -12.59 11.06 26.30
C GLU A 59 -12.49 10.01 25.18
N ALA A 60 -13.34 10.10 24.15
CA ALA A 60 -13.26 9.24 22.97
C ALA A 60 -11.95 9.42 22.19
N LEU A 61 -11.46 10.66 22.08
CA LEU A 61 -10.17 10.95 21.47
C LEU A 61 -9.03 10.36 22.30
N GLU A 62 -9.02 10.54 23.62
CA GLU A 62 -8.03 9.94 24.52
C GLU A 62 -8.02 8.41 24.40
N ALA A 63 -9.19 7.77 24.39
CA ALA A 63 -9.31 6.32 24.22
C ALA A 63 -8.71 5.84 22.90
N THR A 64 -8.92 6.58 21.80
CA THR A 64 -8.31 6.29 20.50
C THR A 64 -6.78 6.35 20.56
N PHE A 65 -6.24 7.35 21.25
CA PHE A 65 -4.79 7.53 21.41
C PHE A 65 -4.17 6.48 22.32
N VAL A 66 -4.89 6.04 23.36
CA VAL A 66 -4.48 4.94 24.25
C VAL A 66 -4.37 3.61 23.51
N ARG A 67 -5.32 3.29 22.61
CA ARG A 67 -5.27 2.06 21.80
C ARG A 67 -3.98 1.92 20.98
N PHE A 68 -3.38 3.03 20.52
CA PHE A 68 -2.09 3.01 19.82
C PHE A 68 -0.91 2.62 20.71
N GLN A 69 -1.03 2.81 22.03
CA GLN A 69 -0.01 2.43 23.00
C GLN A 69 -0.10 0.93 23.31
N ASP A 70 -1.33 0.41 23.43
CA ASP A 70 -1.58 -0.94 23.91
C ASP A 70 -1.43 -2.04 22.85
N GLY A 71 -1.29 -1.69 21.57
CA GLY A 71 -1.25 -2.65 20.46
C GLY A 71 -2.63 -3.18 20.06
N GLU A 72 -3.70 -2.57 20.58
CA GLU A 72 -5.09 -2.99 20.36
C GLU A 72 -5.66 -2.35 19.09
N HIS A 73 -5.42 -3.02 17.97
CA HIS A 73 -5.79 -2.52 16.66
C HIS A 73 -7.02 -3.21 16.07
N ALA A 74 -7.82 -2.45 15.36
CA ALA A 74 -9.02 -2.97 14.75
C ALA A 74 -8.63 -3.78 13.49
N LYS A 75 -9.14 -5.00 13.38
CA LYS A 75 -8.83 -5.93 12.27
C LYS A 75 -9.51 -5.54 10.94
N TRP A 76 -9.95 -4.30 10.78
CA TRP A 76 -10.68 -3.87 9.58
C TRP A 76 -9.81 -3.90 8.33
N VAL A 77 -8.48 -3.97 8.46
CA VAL A 77 -7.51 -4.03 7.36
C VAL A 77 -7.32 -5.46 6.84
N GLU A 78 -8.03 -6.45 7.39
CA GLU A 78 -7.89 -7.86 6.98
C GLU A 78 -8.11 -8.04 5.48
N TRP A 79 -9.07 -7.31 4.89
CA TRP A 79 -9.35 -7.32 3.45
C TRP A 79 -8.11 -6.97 2.62
N LYS A 80 -7.20 -6.15 3.16
CA LYS A 80 -5.98 -5.73 2.45
C LYS A 80 -4.96 -6.86 2.36
N LYS A 81 -5.02 -7.86 3.25
CA LYS A 81 -4.26 -9.10 3.08
C LYS A 81 -4.84 -9.97 1.97
N GLU A 82 -6.16 -9.92 1.76
CA GLU A 82 -6.83 -10.68 0.69
C GLU A 82 -6.31 -10.30 -0.70
N ASP A 83 -5.90 -9.05 -0.89
CA ASP A 83 -5.21 -8.59 -2.12
C ASP A 83 -3.91 -9.36 -2.42
N TYR A 84 -3.28 -9.95 -1.39
CA TYR A 84 -1.99 -10.65 -1.49
C TYR A 84 -2.06 -12.15 -1.20
N LEU A 85 -3.23 -12.67 -0.81
CA LEU A 85 -3.40 -14.11 -0.64
C LEU A 85 -3.33 -14.78 -2.02
N ASP A 86 -2.36 -15.69 -2.18
CA ASP A 86 -2.35 -16.70 -3.23
C ASP A 86 -3.72 -17.38 -3.36
N SER A 87 -4.27 -17.35 -4.57
CA SER A 87 -5.50 -18.03 -4.94
C SER A 87 -5.18 -18.83 -6.21
N PRO A 88 -5.29 -20.17 -6.18
CA PRO A 88 -4.95 -21.01 -7.32
C PRO A 88 -5.72 -20.64 -8.60
N ASP A 89 -6.94 -20.12 -8.43
CA ASP A 89 -7.81 -19.69 -9.53
C ASP A 89 -7.28 -18.45 -10.25
N VAL A 90 -6.38 -17.68 -9.65
CA VAL A 90 -5.73 -16.50 -10.25
C VAL A 90 -4.86 -16.89 -11.44
N TYR A 91 -4.18 -18.04 -11.33
CA TYR A 91 -3.35 -18.58 -12.41
C TYR A 91 -4.18 -19.12 -13.56
N SER A 92 -5.49 -19.39 -13.36
CA SER A 92 -6.38 -19.86 -14.41
C SER A 92 -6.64 -18.80 -15.50
N PHE A 93 -6.41 -17.52 -15.17
CA PHE A 93 -6.61 -16.38 -16.08
C PHE A 93 -5.28 -15.70 -16.51
N GLY A 94 -4.12 -16.27 -16.14
CA GLY A 94 -2.81 -15.75 -16.54
C GLY A 94 -2.37 -14.46 -15.83
N SER A 95 -2.95 -14.10 -14.68
CA SER A 95 -2.47 -12.98 -13.87
C SER A 95 -1.46 -13.43 -12.79
N VAL A 96 -0.54 -12.53 -12.44
CA VAL A 96 0.53 -12.80 -11.45
C VAL A 96 0.12 -12.42 -10.02
N GLN A 97 -1.08 -11.85 -9.84
CA GLN A 97 -1.75 -11.54 -8.56
C GLN A 97 -3.27 -11.62 -8.71
N SER A 98 -3.97 -11.86 -7.59
CA SER A 98 -5.43 -11.97 -7.53
C SER A 98 -6.11 -10.69 -8.03
N LEU A 99 -6.84 -10.78 -9.14
CA LEU A 99 -7.64 -9.67 -9.64
C LEU A 99 -8.94 -9.61 -8.85
N SER A 100 -9.17 -8.53 -8.09
CA SER A 100 -10.48 -8.32 -7.48
C SER A 100 -11.52 -7.99 -8.56
N ASN A 101 -12.80 -8.32 -8.31
CA ASN A 101 -13.90 -7.98 -9.22
C ASN A 101 -13.97 -6.48 -9.54
N SER A 102 -13.53 -5.62 -8.62
CA SER A 102 -13.44 -4.17 -8.83
C SER A 102 -12.40 -3.81 -9.90
N VAL A 103 -11.26 -4.49 -9.93
CA VAL A 103 -10.21 -4.29 -10.94
C VAL A 103 -10.72 -4.73 -12.31
N VAL A 104 -11.36 -5.91 -12.40
CA VAL A 104 -11.94 -6.42 -13.66
C VAL A 104 -13.02 -5.48 -14.20
N ALA A 105 -13.89 -4.96 -13.33
CA ALA A 105 -14.92 -4.00 -13.72
C ALA A 105 -14.33 -2.68 -14.24
N HIS A 106 -13.26 -2.18 -13.61
CA HIS A 106 -12.60 -0.95 -14.02
C HIS A 106 -11.80 -1.14 -15.33
N MET A 107 -11.17 -2.30 -15.52
CA MET A 107 -10.55 -2.70 -16.80
C MET A 107 -11.57 -2.70 -17.94
N SER A 108 -12.73 -3.32 -17.71
CA SER A 108 -13.82 -3.41 -18.69
C SER A 108 -14.38 -2.03 -19.03
N SER A 109 -14.64 -1.19 -18.01
CA SER A 109 -15.12 0.18 -18.20
C SER A 109 -14.13 1.08 -18.95
N ARG A 110 -12.82 0.87 -18.78
CA ARG A 110 -11.82 1.61 -19.55
C ARG A 110 -11.74 1.15 -20.99
N LEU A 111 -11.82 -0.15 -21.23
CA LEU A 111 -11.78 -0.71 -22.58
C LEU A 111 -12.94 -0.18 -23.45
N GLU A 112 -14.13 -0.05 -22.87
CA GLU A 112 -15.30 0.55 -23.53
C GLU A 112 -15.12 2.05 -23.87
N LYS A 113 -14.22 2.75 -23.17
CA LYS A 113 -13.97 4.19 -23.35
C LYS A 113 -12.84 4.49 -24.35
N ILE A 114 -12.06 3.49 -24.76
CA ILE A 114 -11.01 3.66 -25.76
C ILE A 114 -11.67 3.60 -27.16
N PRO A 115 -11.38 4.55 -28.06
CA PRO A 115 -11.81 4.45 -29.46
C PRO A 115 -11.44 3.08 -30.04
N SER A 116 -12.35 2.47 -30.81
CA SER A 116 -12.18 1.11 -31.35
C SER A 116 -12.17 -0.03 -30.30
N GLY A 117 -12.44 0.24 -29.01
CA GLY A 117 -12.36 -0.78 -27.95
C GLY A 117 -13.38 -1.91 -28.09
N ALA A 118 -14.61 -1.57 -28.49
CA ALA A 118 -15.64 -2.56 -28.82
C ALA A 118 -15.26 -3.39 -30.05
N GLU A 119 -14.65 -2.76 -31.06
CA GLU A 119 -14.20 -3.40 -32.29
C GLU A 119 -13.03 -4.37 -32.03
N LEU A 120 -12.07 -3.97 -31.18
CA LEU A 120 -11.01 -4.86 -30.70
C LEU A 120 -11.59 -6.11 -30.06
N MET A 121 -12.56 -5.96 -29.14
CA MET A 121 -13.17 -7.11 -28.46
C MET A 121 -13.92 -8.04 -29.40
N GLU A 122 -14.60 -7.49 -30.40
CA GLU A 122 -15.26 -8.29 -31.44
C GLU A 122 -14.23 -9.10 -32.25
N ARG A 123 -13.13 -8.47 -32.68
CA ARG A 123 -12.06 -9.13 -33.44
C ARG A 123 -11.32 -10.17 -32.61
N VAL A 124 -11.04 -9.91 -31.33
CA VAL A 124 -10.43 -10.88 -30.40
C VAL A 124 -11.33 -12.08 -30.18
N ARG A 125 -12.66 -11.88 -29.99
CA ARG A 125 -13.62 -13.00 -29.89
C ARG A 125 -13.62 -13.85 -31.16
N ARG A 126 -13.53 -13.22 -32.34
CA ARG A 126 -13.45 -13.93 -33.62
C ARG A 126 -12.19 -14.80 -33.71
N ILE A 127 -11.04 -14.31 -33.24
CA ILE A 127 -9.80 -15.12 -33.20
C ILE A 127 -9.97 -16.31 -32.26
N ALA A 128 -10.44 -16.08 -31.03
CA ALA A 128 -10.67 -17.15 -30.06
C ALA A 128 -11.62 -18.24 -30.60
N ASP A 129 -12.72 -17.83 -31.25
CA ASP A 129 -13.66 -18.75 -31.89
C ASP A 129 -13.03 -19.58 -33.02
N LEU A 130 -12.05 -19.02 -33.74
CA LEU A 130 -11.33 -19.71 -34.82
C LEU A 130 -10.28 -20.68 -34.25
N GLU A 131 -9.58 -20.29 -33.19
CA GLU A 131 -8.65 -21.15 -32.45
C GLU A 131 -9.37 -22.36 -31.82
N ASP A 132 -10.53 -22.13 -31.20
CA ASP A 132 -11.38 -23.20 -30.63
C ASP A 132 -11.82 -24.20 -31.72
N LYS A 133 -12.10 -23.71 -32.93
CA LYS A 133 -12.40 -24.53 -34.12
C LYS A 133 -11.17 -25.15 -34.76
N ARG A 134 -9.96 -24.87 -34.23
CA ARG A 134 -8.66 -25.29 -34.77
C ARG A 134 -8.39 -24.78 -36.20
N ASP A 135 -9.01 -23.67 -36.58
CA ASP A 135 -8.71 -22.96 -37.83
C ASP A 135 -7.58 -21.94 -37.60
N PHE A 136 -6.35 -22.46 -37.47
CA PHE A 136 -5.18 -21.64 -37.19
C PHE A 136 -4.81 -20.67 -38.31
N LYS A 137 -5.20 -20.98 -39.56
CA LYS A 137 -4.97 -20.07 -40.68
C LYS A 137 -5.94 -18.90 -40.61
N GLY A 138 -7.23 -19.17 -40.39
CA GLY A 138 -8.22 -18.11 -40.19
C GLY A 138 -7.93 -17.26 -38.96
N ALA A 139 -7.45 -17.87 -37.87
CA ALA A 139 -7.01 -17.15 -36.68
C ALA A 139 -5.85 -16.20 -37.00
N HIS A 140 -4.83 -16.66 -37.73
CA HIS A 140 -3.69 -15.83 -38.13
C HIS A 140 -4.10 -14.66 -39.03
N ASP A 141 -4.95 -14.90 -40.03
CA ASP A 141 -5.46 -13.84 -40.90
C ASP A 141 -6.27 -12.81 -40.09
N ALA A 142 -7.03 -13.25 -39.08
CA ALA A 142 -7.76 -12.38 -38.17
C ALA A 142 -6.86 -11.65 -37.14
N GLU A 143 -5.67 -12.18 -36.82
CA GLU A 143 -4.67 -11.48 -36.00
C GLU A 143 -4.04 -10.30 -36.76
N GLU A 144 -3.77 -10.46 -38.06
CA GLU A 144 -3.25 -9.36 -38.91
C GLU A 144 -4.23 -8.17 -38.93
N ASP A 145 -5.53 -8.44 -38.92
CA ASP A 145 -6.60 -7.42 -38.84
C ASP A 145 -6.54 -6.58 -37.55
N ILE A 146 -5.92 -7.07 -36.47
CA ILE A 146 -5.78 -6.34 -35.20
C ILE A 146 -4.51 -5.47 -35.16
N GLN A 147 -3.48 -5.82 -35.94
CA GLN A 147 -2.20 -5.10 -35.95
C GLN A 147 -2.33 -3.63 -36.39
N HIS A 148 -3.42 -3.29 -37.09
CA HIS A 148 -3.71 -1.92 -37.53
C HIS A 148 -4.31 -1.00 -36.46
N LEU A 149 -4.72 -1.55 -35.31
CA LEU A 149 -5.26 -0.78 -34.19
C LEU A 149 -4.12 -0.27 -33.28
N GLU A 150 -3.25 0.58 -33.85
CA GLU A 150 -2.04 1.12 -33.19
C GLU A 150 -2.34 1.83 -31.85
N GLU A 151 -3.55 2.36 -31.70
CA GLU A 151 -4.00 3.02 -30.48
C GLU A 151 -3.90 2.09 -29.25
N PHE A 152 -4.08 0.78 -29.39
CA PHE A 152 -3.97 -0.14 -28.25
C PHE A 152 -2.52 -0.44 -27.89
N GLY A 153 -1.62 -0.51 -28.88
CA GLY A 153 -0.18 -0.68 -28.63
C GLY A 153 0.48 0.55 -27.98
N ARG A 154 -0.12 1.74 -28.17
CA ARG A 154 0.32 3.01 -27.56
C ARG A 154 -0.45 3.38 -26.30
N THR A 155 -1.66 2.85 -26.10
CA THR A 155 -2.45 3.13 -24.91
C THR A 155 -1.87 2.38 -23.71
N PRO A 156 -1.57 3.07 -22.60
CA PRO A 156 -0.86 2.50 -21.46
C PRO A 156 -1.61 1.39 -20.68
N PHE A 157 -2.75 0.92 -21.19
CA PHE A 157 -3.49 -0.24 -20.72
C PHE A 157 -2.87 -1.58 -21.20
N PHE A 158 -2.28 -1.59 -22.41
CA PHE A 158 -1.62 -2.76 -23.02
C PHE A 158 -0.10 -2.53 -23.13
N VAL A 159 0.58 -2.34 -21.99
CA VAL A 159 2.04 -2.19 -22.03
C VAL A 159 2.68 -3.56 -22.18
N SER A 160 3.21 -3.85 -23.38
CA SER A 160 4.14 -4.96 -23.54
C SER A 160 5.44 -4.68 -22.77
N LEU A 161 6.09 -5.73 -22.23
CA LEU A 161 7.38 -5.62 -21.52
C LEU A 161 8.45 -4.82 -22.32
N ARG A 162 8.33 -4.75 -23.66
CA ARG A 162 9.25 -4.04 -24.55
C ARG A 162 8.93 -2.55 -24.77
N GLY A 163 7.67 -2.11 -24.71
CA GLY A 163 7.27 -0.72 -24.98
C GLY A 163 7.34 0.21 -23.76
N ALA A 164 7.69 -0.33 -22.59
CA ALA A 164 7.74 0.39 -21.33
C ALA A 164 8.77 1.53 -21.30
N ALA A 165 9.91 1.36 -21.98
CA ALA A 165 10.98 2.37 -22.00
C ALA A 165 10.56 3.63 -22.78
N ASP A 166 9.86 3.46 -23.90
CA ASP A 166 9.45 4.56 -24.78
C ASP A 166 8.38 5.47 -24.12
N LEU A 167 7.55 4.90 -23.23
CA LEU A 167 6.55 5.64 -22.44
C LEU A 167 7.18 6.45 -21.29
N VAL A 168 8.38 6.11 -20.82
CA VAL A 168 9.13 6.91 -19.83
C VAL A 168 9.54 8.25 -20.43
N GLU A 169 9.89 8.28 -21.71
CA GLU A 169 10.33 9.49 -22.40
C GLU A 169 9.17 10.46 -22.69
N SER A 170 7.92 9.97 -22.79
CA SER A 170 6.75 10.79 -23.11
C SER A 170 6.11 11.49 -21.91
N GLY A 171 6.38 11.03 -20.68
CA GLY A 171 5.87 11.64 -19.44
C GLY A 171 4.38 11.43 -19.18
N GLU A 172 3.72 10.49 -19.88
CA GLU A 172 2.30 10.19 -19.67
C GLU A 172 2.07 9.28 -18.45
N ASN A 173 1.06 9.62 -17.65
CA ASN A 173 0.65 8.82 -16.49
C ASN A 173 -0.09 7.55 -16.92
N LEU A 174 0.29 6.42 -16.33
CA LEU A 174 -0.25 5.12 -16.71
C LEU A 174 -1.53 4.75 -15.92
N PRO A 175 -2.45 3.96 -16.50
CA PRO A 175 -3.60 3.38 -15.82
C PRO A 175 -3.20 2.56 -14.59
N ARG A 176 -4.09 2.48 -13.60
CA ARG A 176 -3.92 1.59 -12.44
C ARG A 176 -3.98 0.12 -12.82
N ASP A 177 -4.81 -0.24 -13.80
CA ASP A 177 -5.01 -1.62 -14.22
C ASP A 177 -4.35 -1.86 -15.57
N ARG A 178 -3.59 -2.94 -15.68
CA ARG A 178 -2.74 -3.24 -16.83
C ARG A 178 -2.80 -4.72 -17.15
N THR A 179 -2.80 -5.02 -18.45
CA THR A 179 -2.70 -6.40 -18.93
C THR A 179 -1.25 -6.67 -19.33
N LEU A 180 -0.66 -7.74 -18.80
CA LEU A 180 0.69 -8.19 -19.14
C LEU A 180 0.59 -9.31 -20.19
N SER A 181 1.32 -9.20 -21.30
CA SER A 181 1.51 -10.31 -22.25
C SER A 181 2.85 -10.99 -21.95
N VAL A 182 2.82 -12.31 -21.75
CA VAL A 182 3.98 -13.13 -21.39
C VAL A 182 4.24 -14.17 -22.47
N ASN A 183 5.45 -14.19 -23.04
CA ASN A 183 5.85 -15.24 -23.97
C ASN A 183 6.24 -16.51 -23.20
N LEU A 184 5.31 -17.44 -23.02
CA LEU A 184 5.51 -18.70 -22.30
C LEU A 184 6.53 -19.65 -22.96
N ARG A 185 7.02 -19.36 -24.17
CA ARG A 185 8.10 -20.12 -24.82
C ARG A 185 9.49 -19.63 -24.44
N ALA A 186 9.60 -18.47 -23.80
CA ALA A 186 10.88 -17.94 -23.34
C ALA A 186 11.35 -18.69 -22.07
N PRO A 187 12.66 -18.88 -21.87
CA PRO A 187 13.18 -19.45 -20.62
C PRO A 187 12.81 -18.61 -19.40
N ASP A 188 12.52 -19.25 -18.27
CA ASP A 188 12.14 -18.60 -17.00
C ASP A 188 13.09 -17.47 -16.58
N ASP A 189 14.40 -17.68 -16.71
CA ASP A 189 15.41 -16.69 -16.33
C ASP A 189 15.31 -15.41 -17.16
N ILE A 190 14.89 -15.52 -18.42
CA ILE A 190 14.65 -14.38 -19.30
C ILE A 190 13.36 -13.68 -18.90
N LEU A 191 12.28 -14.45 -18.65
CA LEU A 191 11.00 -13.90 -18.20
C LEU A 191 11.14 -13.12 -16.89
N ARG A 192 11.87 -13.65 -15.91
CA ARG A 192 12.14 -12.97 -14.63
C ARG A 192 12.91 -11.67 -14.83
N LYS A 193 14.00 -11.68 -15.62
CA LYS A 193 14.81 -10.48 -15.89
C LYS A 193 14.06 -9.41 -16.67
N ASP A 194 13.18 -9.80 -17.59
CA ASP A 194 12.35 -8.86 -18.35
C ASP A 194 11.25 -8.28 -17.46
N PHE A 195 10.65 -9.11 -16.61
CA PHE A 195 9.67 -8.67 -15.61
C PHE A 195 10.28 -7.69 -14.60
N ASP A 196 11.47 -7.97 -14.07
CA ASP A 196 12.18 -7.07 -13.15
C ASP A 196 12.44 -5.69 -13.79
N ARG A 197 12.87 -5.67 -15.05
CA ARG A 197 13.10 -4.44 -15.82
C ARG A 197 11.81 -3.66 -16.03
N TRP A 198 10.74 -4.32 -16.45
CA TRP A 198 9.43 -3.70 -16.61
C TRP A 198 8.91 -3.15 -15.27
N LEU A 199 9.01 -3.93 -14.19
CA LEU A 199 8.55 -3.53 -12.87
C LEU A 199 9.27 -2.26 -12.37
N GLN A 200 10.59 -2.16 -12.61
CA GLN A 200 11.37 -0.95 -12.30
C GLN A 200 10.92 0.26 -13.13
N ALA A 201 10.69 0.08 -14.44
CA ALA A 201 10.20 1.15 -15.31
C ALA A 201 8.80 1.64 -14.87
N MET A 202 7.88 0.71 -14.57
CA MET A 202 6.52 1.04 -14.16
C MET A 202 6.46 1.77 -12.82
N ARG A 203 7.28 1.36 -11.84
CA ARG A 203 7.38 2.05 -10.55
C ARG A 203 7.89 3.49 -10.70
N SER A 204 8.90 3.68 -11.56
CA SER A 204 9.46 5.00 -11.87
C SER A 204 8.42 5.93 -12.49
N LEU A 205 7.55 5.39 -13.35
CA LEU A 205 6.49 6.14 -14.03
C LEU A 205 5.35 6.60 -13.11
N GLN A 206 5.12 5.93 -11.98
CA GLN A 206 4.04 6.27 -11.05
C GLN A 206 4.51 6.99 -9.78
N ASP A 207 5.79 7.37 -9.73
CA ASP A 207 6.46 7.86 -8.51
C ASP A 207 6.20 6.95 -7.29
N GLN A 208 6.08 5.64 -7.55
CA GLN A 208 5.84 4.64 -6.52
C GLN A 208 7.14 3.96 -6.13
N GLN A 209 7.39 3.85 -4.83
CA GLN A 209 8.49 3.06 -4.30
C GLN A 209 7.95 1.86 -3.53
N ALA A 210 8.21 0.65 -4.04
CA ALA A 210 7.95 -0.55 -3.27
C ALA A 210 8.91 -0.64 -2.08
N ALA A 211 8.44 -1.25 -0.99
CA ALA A 211 9.34 -1.62 0.10
C ALA A 211 10.47 -2.51 -0.42
N LYS A 212 11.71 -2.12 -0.11
CA LYS A 212 12.92 -2.77 -0.65
C LYS A 212 13.09 -4.23 -0.21
N ARG A 213 12.45 -4.63 0.90
CA ARG A 213 12.57 -5.96 1.50
C ARG A 213 11.45 -6.22 2.52
N ILE A 214 11.25 -7.49 2.84
CA ILE A 214 10.47 -7.98 3.99
C ILE A 214 11.01 -7.34 5.28
N PHE A 215 10.12 -6.93 6.19
CA PHE A 215 10.51 -6.38 7.47
C PHE A 215 10.93 -7.48 8.44
N THR A 216 12.04 -7.24 9.11
CA THR A 216 12.61 -8.17 10.09
C THR A 216 12.34 -7.70 11.52
N GLU A 217 12.53 -8.58 12.49
CA GLU A 217 12.51 -8.21 13.92
C GLU A 217 13.48 -7.05 14.24
N SER A 218 14.59 -6.96 13.51
CA SER A 218 15.54 -5.86 13.65
C SER A 218 14.98 -4.51 13.19
N ASP A 219 14.12 -4.52 12.17
CA ASP A 219 13.42 -3.32 11.68
C ASP A 219 12.36 -2.89 12.71
N PHE A 220 11.57 -3.82 13.24
CA PHE A 220 10.57 -3.55 14.29
C PHE A 220 11.21 -2.98 15.57
N LYS A 221 12.28 -3.60 16.06
CA LYS A 221 13.08 -3.09 17.19
C LYS A 221 13.61 -1.69 16.91
N ARG A 222 14.03 -1.41 15.67
CA ARG A 222 14.49 -0.08 15.26
C ARG A 222 13.37 0.94 15.30
N TRP A 223 12.14 0.61 14.91
CA TRP A 223 11.01 1.55 14.93
C TRP A 223 10.60 1.92 16.35
N ILE A 224 10.50 0.92 17.24
CA ILE A 224 10.24 1.13 18.67
C ILE A 224 11.35 1.98 19.28
N ARG A 225 12.60 1.57 19.06
CA ARG A 225 13.76 2.34 19.51
C ARG A 225 13.67 3.76 18.96
N ASN A 226 13.36 4.00 17.71
CA ASN A 226 13.32 5.36 17.18
C ASN A 226 12.09 6.17 17.62
N GLY A 227 11.19 5.60 18.42
CA GLY A 227 10.03 6.29 18.99
C GLY A 227 9.00 6.69 17.94
N TYR A 228 8.92 5.99 16.81
CA TYR A 228 8.10 6.42 15.68
C TYR A 228 6.63 6.58 16.04
N VAL A 229 6.02 5.58 16.70
CA VAL A 229 4.61 5.64 17.10
C VAL A 229 4.37 6.76 18.14
N PRO A 230 5.09 6.82 19.29
CA PRO A 230 4.94 7.92 20.24
C PRO A 230 5.07 9.32 19.62
N LEU A 231 6.04 9.50 18.73
CA LEU A 231 6.28 10.79 18.06
C LEU A 231 5.11 11.20 17.16
N LEU A 232 4.56 10.26 16.38
CA LEU A 232 3.42 10.52 15.49
C LEU A 232 2.15 10.80 16.29
N VAL A 233 1.88 9.99 17.32
CA VAL A 233 0.73 10.12 18.20
C VAL A 233 0.76 11.48 18.93
N LEU A 234 1.85 11.84 19.62
CA LEU A 234 1.93 13.14 20.29
C LEU A 234 1.87 14.33 19.32
N SER A 235 2.47 14.18 18.13
CA SER A 235 2.41 15.22 17.09
C SER A 235 0.99 15.44 16.59
N LYS A 236 0.20 14.37 16.42
CA LYS A 236 -1.19 14.48 15.97
C LYS A 236 -2.11 14.97 17.09
N TRP A 237 -1.88 14.57 18.34
CA TRP A 237 -2.61 15.11 19.49
C TRP A 237 -2.45 16.63 19.59
N LYS A 238 -1.20 17.10 19.43
CA LYS A 238 -0.87 18.53 19.38
C LYS A 238 -1.68 19.26 18.31
N GLU A 239 -1.77 18.68 17.12
CA GLU A 239 -2.50 19.22 15.97
C GLU A 239 -4.00 19.31 16.25
N LEU A 240 -4.63 18.23 16.71
CA LEU A 240 -6.08 18.14 16.92
C LEU A 240 -6.57 18.98 18.10
N THR A 241 -5.81 19.03 19.20
CA THR A 241 -6.25 19.69 20.45
C THR A 241 -5.70 21.11 20.61
N GLY A 242 -4.74 21.51 19.77
CA GLY A 242 -4.02 22.78 19.90
C GLY A 242 -3.09 22.84 21.13
N ALA A 243 -2.76 21.69 21.73
CA ALA A 243 -1.84 21.60 22.87
C ALA A 243 -0.48 22.26 22.56
N LYS A 244 0.13 22.91 23.55
CA LYS A 244 1.45 23.56 23.41
C LYS A 244 2.61 22.57 23.64
N ILE A 245 2.63 21.47 22.90
CA ILE A 245 3.71 20.47 22.92
C ILE A 245 4.90 20.98 22.09
N THR A 246 6.04 21.20 22.74
CA THR A 246 7.31 21.60 22.09
C THR A 246 8.12 20.38 21.64
N TYR A 247 9.14 20.58 20.79
CA TYR A 247 10.07 19.50 20.45
C TYR A 247 10.86 18.99 21.66
N GLY A 248 11.11 19.85 22.66
CA GLY A 248 11.69 19.43 23.94
C GLY A 248 10.77 18.48 24.70
N ASP A 249 9.48 18.81 24.77
CA ASP A 249 8.49 17.95 25.41
C ASP A 249 8.36 16.60 24.67
N LEU A 250 8.34 16.60 23.33
CA LEU A 250 8.36 15.36 22.52
C LEU A 250 9.61 14.52 22.80
N CYS A 251 10.77 15.17 22.89
CA CYS A 251 12.04 14.49 23.16
C CYS A 251 12.06 13.84 24.55
N GLU A 252 11.58 14.55 25.58
CA GLU A 252 11.51 14.02 26.94
C GLU A 252 10.44 12.92 27.07
N ALA A 253 9.30 13.06 26.39
CA ALA A 253 8.20 12.11 26.48
C ALA A 253 8.43 10.82 25.69
N ALA A 254 9.02 10.89 24.49
CA ALA A 254 9.17 9.73 23.61
C ALA A 254 10.43 8.90 23.87
N PHE A 255 11.36 9.37 24.70
CA PHE A 255 12.66 8.71 24.91
C PHE A 255 13.01 8.61 26.40
N PRO A 256 13.43 7.41 26.89
CA PRO A 256 13.87 7.26 28.26
C PRO A 256 15.12 8.11 28.55
N ARG A 257 15.23 8.66 29.78
CA ARG A 257 16.33 9.55 30.20
C ARG A 257 17.75 8.99 30.01
N MET A 258 17.90 7.67 30.00
CA MET A 258 19.19 7.00 29.79
C MET A 258 19.68 7.07 28.34
N ARG A 259 18.81 7.45 27.41
CA ARG A 259 19.15 7.59 26.01
C ARG A 259 19.45 9.03 25.67
N ARG A 260 20.62 9.25 25.07
CA ARG A 260 20.98 10.54 24.49
C ARG A 260 20.26 10.71 23.16
N VAL A 261 19.12 11.39 23.19
CA VAL A 261 18.43 11.95 22.02
C VAL A 261 18.34 13.45 22.26
N GLU A 262 18.78 14.23 21.29
CA GLU A 262 18.67 15.69 21.36
C GLU A 262 17.40 16.17 20.65
N VAL A 263 16.95 17.37 21.02
CA VAL A 263 15.78 18.02 20.41
C VAL A 263 15.95 18.14 18.89
N ASP A 264 17.16 18.38 18.43
CA ASP A 264 17.48 18.48 17.01
C ASP A 264 17.41 17.13 16.29
N ASP A 265 17.71 16.01 16.96
CA ASP A 265 17.51 14.66 16.39
C ASP A 265 16.02 14.41 16.14
N VAL A 266 15.16 14.78 17.11
CA VAL A 266 13.71 14.67 16.97
C VAL A 266 13.21 15.48 15.79
N ARG A 267 13.60 16.76 15.73
CA ARG A 267 13.12 17.70 14.71
C ARG A 267 13.63 17.39 13.30
N LYS A 268 14.92 17.07 13.15
CA LYS A 268 15.58 16.95 11.85
C LYS A 268 15.59 15.52 11.31
N THR A 269 15.41 14.51 12.16
CA THR A 269 15.65 13.12 11.75
C THR A 269 14.52 12.19 12.19
N LEU A 270 14.23 12.08 13.48
CA LEU A 270 13.34 11.03 13.99
C LEU A 270 11.87 11.26 13.60
N LEU A 271 11.35 12.49 13.77
CA LEU A 271 9.98 12.81 13.39
C LEU A 271 9.78 12.78 11.86
N PRO A 272 10.67 13.36 11.03
CA PRO A 272 10.60 13.18 9.58
C PRO A 272 10.63 11.72 9.15
N ASN A 273 11.51 10.90 9.75
CA ASN A 273 11.59 9.47 9.45
C ASN A 273 10.35 8.70 9.91
N ALA A 274 9.73 9.08 11.03
CA ALA A 274 8.49 8.47 11.48
C ALA A 274 7.36 8.74 10.48
N ARG A 275 7.27 9.97 9.95
CA ARG A 275 6.29 10.31 8.89
C ARG A 275 6.56 9.54 7.59
N ALA A 276 7.83 9.45 7.18
CA ALA A 276 8.24 8.67 6.00
C ALA A 276 8.09 7.15 6.19
N TRP A 277 7.93 6.68 7.43
CA TRP A 277 7.62 5.28 7.75
C TRP A 277 6.11 5.01 7.71
N ALA A 278 5.28 5.98 8.10
CA ALA A 278 3.83 5.83 8.14
C ALA A 278 3.16 6.08 6.78
N THR A 279 3.56 5.30 5.75
CA THR A 279 3.06 5.44 4.38
C THR A 279 2.23 4.25 3.93
N LEU A 280 1.46 4.42 2.84
CA LEU A 280 0.65 3.34 2.27
C LEU A 280 1.53 2.19 1.76
N GLU A 281 2.71 2.47 1.23
CA GLU A 281 3.67 1.48 0.74
C GLU A 281 4.21 0.60 1.87
N THR A 282 4.40 1.18 3.06
CA THR A 282 4.80 0.41 4.25
C THR A 282 3.65 -0.49 4.72
N ILE A 283 2.40 -0.02 4.65
CA ILE A 283 1.21 -0.83 4.93
C ILE A 283 1.09 -1.98 3.93
N ASP A 284 1.25 -1.71 2.62
CA ASP A 284 1.18 -2.72 1.56
C ASP A 284 2.25 -3.81 1.75
N ALA A 285 3.46 -3.40 2.13
CA ALA A 285 4.54 -4.34 2.40
C ALA A 285 4.29 -5.22 3.63
N LEU A 286 3.73 -4.64 4.70
CA LEU A 286 3.31 -5.40 5.88
C LEU A 286 2.15 -6.35 5.56
N ALA A 287 1.20 -5.92 4.72
CA ALA A 287 0.06 -6.74 4.28
C ALA A 287 0.53 -7.95 3.46
N ALA A 288 1.40 -7.72 2.47
CA ALA A 288 1.98 -8.79 1.66
C ALA A 288 2.79 -9.79 2.52
N GLN A 289 3.58 -9.28 3.47
CA GLN A 289 4.33 -10.13 4.40
C GLN A 289 3.40 -10.95 5.30
N ALA A 290 2.39 -10.32 5.91
CA ALA A 290 1.44 -10.98 6.79
C ALA A 290 0.64 -12.08 6.07
N ALA A 291 0.19 -11.80 4.84
CA ALA A 291 -0.49 -12.78 4.00
C ALA A 291 0.42 -14.00 3.71
N SER A 292 1.68 -13.76 3.35
CA SER A 292 2.65 -14.83 3.08
C SER A 292 2.93 -15.71 4.31
N GLU A 293 3.12 -15.09 5.48
CA GLU A 293 3.33 -15.79 6.75
C GLU A 293 2.11 -16.65 7.14
N GLU A 294 0.90 -16.12 6.95
CA GLU A 294 -0.35 -16.84 7.21
C GLU A 294 -0.52 -18.06 6.29
N GLN A 295 -0.24 -17.91 5.00
CA GLN A 295 -0.29 -19.02 4.04
C GLN A 295 0.74 -20.10 4.31
N LYS A 296 1.94 -19.71 4.76
CA LYS A 296 2.94 -20.68 5.19
C LYS A 296 2.43 -21.46 6.40
N SER A 297 1.89 -20.78 7.42
CA SER A 297 1.36 -21.44 8.62
C SER A 297 0.18 -22.37 8.33
N ARG A 298 -0.67 -22.06 7.34
CA ARG A 298 -1.76 -22.94 6.91
C ARG A 298 -1.23 -24.22 6.25
N ARG A 299 -0.25 -24.09 5.34
CA ARG A 299 0.39 -25.24 4.70
C ARG A 299 1.10 -26.15 5.71
N ASP A 300 1.86 -25.56 6.62
CA ASP A 300 2.57 -26.29 7.69
C ASP A 300 1.61 -27.04 8.65
N ALA A 301 0.32 -26.66 8.70
CA ALA A 301 -0.70 -27.31 9.53
C ALA A 301 -1.48 -28.42 8.78
N GLU A 302 -1.37 -28.47 7.47
CA GLU A 302 -2.01 -29.47 6.60
C GLU A 302 -1.08 -30.66 6.27
N GLU A 303 0.23 -30.53 6.52
CA GLU A 303 1.27 -31.57 6.43
C GLU A 303 1.44 -32.37 7.73
#